data_AF-A0A9X0B1C3-F1
#
_entry.id   AF-A0A9X0B1C3-F1
#
_cell.length_a   1.000
_cell.length_b   1.000
_cell.length_c   1.000
_cell.angle_alpha   90.00
_cell.angle_beta   90.00
_cell.angle_gamma   90.00
#
_symmetry.space_group_name_H-M   'P 1'
#
loop_
_entity.id
_entity.type
_entity.pdbx_description
1 polymer ?
#
loop_
_entity_poly.entity_id
_entity_poly.type
_entity_poly.pdbx_seq_one_letter_code
_entity_poly.pdbx_strand_id
1 'polypeptide(L)'
;MASLNTRSFSELVSEQVTAIQARAEKLLDFSIGSILRSLAESNAGVAMWLQQMIVKLLVTTRAATCSGEDLDSWMADFSFFRLQAVQASGIVTFSRFTPGSEALIKEGAQVTTFDGSQTYSVIPNTLIKEWDVARAAYVIAPGVSSLAVPVRANIAGTAGNAQAKTVTVITGSVMSVDAVTNNDAFTNGKDAESDDSYRARFVLWIASLSRATKAAIGFAISNLQSGISYTLTENVTPEGEYKPGYFYAVVDDGTGLPAPALLKKAYQAIENTRGFTVSFGVFPQKPSKSMSS
;
A
#
# COMPACT_ATOMS: atom_id res chain seq x y z
N MET A 1 -3.60 24.07 9.09
CA MET A 1 -4.03 24.37 7.71
C MET A 1 -4.78 25.69 7.74
N ALA A 2 -4.55 26.61 6.79
CA ALA A 2 -5.33 27.83 6.70
C ALA A 2 -6.82 27.48 6.51
N SER A 3 -7.70 28.04 7.33
CA SER A 3 -9.14 27.87 7.16
C SER A 3 -9.55 28.50 5.82
N LEU A 4 -10.17 27.71 4.95
CA LEU A 4 -10.77 28.24 3.73
C LEU A 4 -11.86 29.23 4.14
N ASN A 5 -11.82 30.45 3.58
CA ASN A 5 -12.83 31.47 3.83
C ASN A 5 -14.12 31.16 3.05
N THR A 6 -14.80 30.08 3.42
CA THR A 6 -16.08 29.66 2.83
C THR A 6 -17.23 30.43 3.46
N ARG A 7 -18.18 30.88 2.64
CA ARG A 7 -19.40 31.54 3.11
C ARG A 7 -20.57 30.57 3.09
N SER A 8 -21.45 30.74 4.07
CA SER A 8 -22.76 30.10 4.12
C SER A 8 -23.73 30.73 3.12
N PHE A 9 -24.81 30.03 2.80
CA PHE A 9 -25.86 30.54 1.91
C PHE A 9 -26.45 31.87 2.43
N SER A 10 -26.72 31.96 3.73
CA SER A 10 -27.28 33.17 4.35
C SER A 10 -26.33 34.37 4.26
N GLU A 11 -25.02 34.15 4.42
CA GLU A 11 -24.00 35.20 4.28
C GLU A 11 -23.94 35.71 2.84
N LEU A 12 -23.93 34.78 1.87
CA LEU A 12 -23.95 35.14 0.44
C LEU A 12 -25.17 35.95 0.05
N VAL A 13 -26.37 35.58 0.53
CA VAL A 13 -27.60 36.34 0.28
C VAL A 13 -27.54 37.71 0.96
N SER A 14 -27.13 37.77 2.23
CA SER A 14 -27.04 39.03 2.98
C SER A 14 -26.07 40.02 2.34
N GLU A 15 -24.93 39.55 1.86
CA GLU A 15 -23.93 40.37 1.18
C GLU A 15 -24.42 40.88 -0.17
N GLN A 16 -25.09 40.03 -0.95
CA GLN A 16 -25.69 40.44 -2.22
C GLN A 16 -26.78 41.50 -2.01
N VAL A 17 -27.69 41.29 -1.05
CA VAL A 17 -28.73 42.27 -0.70
C VAL A 17 -28.11 43.59 -0.26
N THR A 18 -27.09 43.55 0.61
CA THR A 18 -26.38 44.74 1.09
C THR A 18 -25.72 45.49 -0.08
N ALA A 19 -25.05 44.77 -0.98
CA ALA A 19 -24.39 45.36 -2.14
C ALA A 19 -25.39 45.99 -3.13
N ILE A 20 -26.53 45.36 -3.36
CA ILE A 20 -27.58 45.89 -4.24
C ILE A 20 -28.21 47.14 -3.63
N GLN A 21 -28.57 47.10 -2.34
CA GLN A 21 -29.15 48.25 -1.63
C GLN A 21 -28.20 49.45 -1.58
N ALA A 22 -26.90 49.22 -1.38
CA ALA A 22 -25.89 50.29 -1.36
C ALA A 22 -25.70 51.02 -2.70
N ARG A 23 -26.16 50.43 -3.82
CA ARG A 23 -26.07 51.00 -5.16
C ARG A 23 -27.40 51.50 -5.71
N ALA A 24 -28.51 51.19 -5.04
CA ALA A 24 -29.83 51.57 -5.49
C ALA A 24 -30.15 53.02 -5.10
N GLU A 25 -30.63 53.82 -6.05
CA GLU A 25 -31.11 55.20 -5.79
C GLU A 25 -32.48 55.23 -5.08
N LYS A 26 -33.19 54.10 -5.08
CA LYS A 26 -34.53 53.94 -4.47
C LYS A 26 -34.53 52.73 -3.54
N LEU A 27 -35.44 52.76 -2.56
CA LEU A 27 -35.63 51.64 -1.64
C LEU A 27 -36.12 50.40 -2.42
N LEU A 28 -35.41 49.28 -2.29
CA LEU A 28 -35.74 48.00 -2.90
C LEU A 28 -36.22 47.02 -1.83
N ASP A 29 -37.25 46.23 -2.16
CA ASP A 29 -37.82 45.22 -1.26
C ASP A 29 -37.11 43.86 -1.38
N PHE A 30 -36.50 43.43 -0.28
CA PHE A 30 -35.83 42.12 -0.11
C PHE A 30 -36.45 41.28 1.02
N SER A 31 -37.71 41.55 1.35
CA SER A 31 -38.49 40.72 2.26
C SER A 31 -38.63 39.28 1.73
N ILE A 32 -38.93 38.35 2.64
CA ILE A 32 -39.13 36.94 2.28
C ILE A 32 -40.31 36.83 1.30
N GLY A 33 -40.06 36.23 0.13
CA GLY A 33 -41.03 36.09 -0.94
C GLY A 33 -40.96 37.18 -2.02
N SER A 34 -40.09 38.19 -1.90
CA SER A 34 -39.91 39.19 -2.96
C SER A 34 -39.15 38.61 -4.16
N ILE A 35 -39.49 39.07 -5.38
CA ILE A 35 -38.83 38.63 -6.63
C ILE A 35 -37.32 38.93 -6.60
N LEU A 36 -36.94 40.11 -6.07
CA LEU A 36 -35.54 40.52 -5.97
C LEU A 36 -34.76 39.64 -4.99
N ARG A 37 -35.39 39.21 -3.90
CA ARG A 37 -34.79 38.25 -2.97
C ARG A 37 -34.62 36.88 -3.61
N SER A 38 -35.62 36.38 -4.34
CA SER A 38 -35.51 35.11 -5.07
C SER A 38 -34.37 35.12 -6.10
N LEU A 39 -34.12 36.27 -6.75
CA LEU A 39 -32.98 36.42 -7.66
C LEU A 39 -31.63 36.36 -6.92
N ALA A 40 -31.52 37.03 -5.78
CA ALA A 40 -30.31 36.97 -4.94
C ALA A 40 -30.07 35.56 -4.37
N GLU A 41 -31.13 34.87 -3.94
CA GLU A 41 -31.07 33.48 -3.48
C GLU A 41 -30.63 32.52 -4.60
N SER A 42 -31.15 32.70 -5.82
CA SER A 42 -30.72 31.94 -7.01
C SER A 42 -29.22 32.11 -7.29
N ASN A 43 -28.74 33.36 -7.33
CA ASN A 43 -27.33 33.64 -7.56
C ASN A 43 -26.43 33.16 -6.40
N ALA A 44 -26.88 33.27 -5.16
CA ALA A 44 -26.20 32.69 -4.00
C ALA A 44 -26.10 31.16 -4.10
N GLY A 45 -27.13 30.49 -4.64
CA GLY A 45 -27.10 29.05 -4.93
C GLY A 45 -25.98 28.69 -5.92
N VAL A 46 -25.85 29.44 -7.01
CA VAL A 46 -24.76 29.26 -8.00
C VAL A 46 -23.39 29.53 -7.38
N ALA A 47 -23.25 30.62 -6.62
CA ALA A 47 -22.00 30.95 -5.92
C ALA A 47 -21.59 29.86 -4.91
N MET A 48 -22.55 29.32 -4.17
CA MET A 48 -22.32 28.23 -3.23
C MET A 48 -21.91 26.94 -3.96
N TRP A 49 -22.55 26.61 -5.08
CA TRP A 49 -22.15 25.47 -5.91
C TRP A 49 -20.72 25.61 -6.43
N LEU A 50 -20.35 26.79 -6.96
CA LEU A 50 -18.98 27.07 -7.41
C LEU A 50 -17.97 26.97 -6.26
N GLN A 51 -18.29 27.50 -5.07
CA GLN A 51 -17.46 27.38 -3.88
C GLN A 51 -17.23 25.91 -3.52
N GLN A 52 -18.28 25.07 -3.54
CA GLN A 52 -18.16 23.64 -3.25
C GLN A 52 -17.35 22.89 -4.32
N MET A 53 -17.45 23.28 -5.60
CA MET A 53 -16.58 22.73 -6.65
C MET A 53 -15.11 23.05 -6.41
N ILE A 54 -14.80 24.29 -5.98
CA ILE A 54 -13.42 24.68 -5.64
C ILE A 54 -12.93 23.90 -4.42
N VAL A 55 -13.74 23.76 -3.36
CA VAL A 55 -13.38 22.96 -2.17
C VAL A 55 -13.10 21.52 -2.56
N LYS A 56 -13.96 20.91 -3.38
CA LYS A 56 -13.76 19.54 -3.88
C LYS A 56 -12.43 19.43 -4.64
N LEU A 57 -12.15 20.35 -5.56
CA LEU A 57 -10.88 20.38 -6.30
C LEU A 57 -9.66 20.49 -5.36
N LEU A 58 -9.73 21.33 -4.33
CA LEU A 58 -8.61 21.49 -3.38
C LEU A 58 -8.34 20.24 -2.56
N VAL A 59 -9.39 19.48 -2.23
CA VAL A 59 -9.26 18.20 -1.52
C VAL A 59 -8.71 17.12 -2.44
N THR A 60 -9.16 17.04 -3.70
CA THR A 60 -8.76 15.97 -4.63
C THR A 60 -7.38 16.15 -5.24
N THR A 61 -6.89 17.39 -5.38
CA THR A 61 -5.63 17.66 -6.09
C THR A 61 -4.34 17.38 -5.31
N ARG A 62 -4.43 17.12 -4.00
CA ARG A 62 -3.25 16.85 -3.15
C ARG A 62 -3.30 15.47 -2.55
N ALA A 63 -2.22 14.69 -2.70
CA ALA A 63 -2.04 13.38 -2.06
C ALA A 63 -2.33 13.38 -0.55
N ALA A 64 -2.00 14.48 0.14
CA ALA A 64 -2.20 14.60 1.58
C ALA A 64 -3.68 14.73 2.00
N THR A 65 -4.58 15.10 1.09
CA THR A 65 -6.00 15.35 1.38
C THR A 65 -6.95 14.47 0.58
N CYS A 66 -6.56 13.99 -0.60
CA CYS A 66 -7.38 13.09 -1.40
C CYS A 66 -7.36 11.66 -0.83
N SER A 67 -8.37 10.86 -1.16
CA SER A 67 -8.61 9.51 -0.61
C SER A 67 -9.14 8.57 -1.68
N GLY A 68 -9.00 7.26 -1.47
CA GLY A 68 -9.51 6.24 -2.39
C GLY A 68 -8.94 6.39 -3.81
N GLU A 69 -9.82 6.33 -4.82
CA GLU A 69 -9.44 6.36 -6.24
C GLU A 69 -8.68 7.64 -6.64
N ASP A 70 -8.99 8.79 -6.04
CA ASP A 70 -8.26 10.05 -6.31
C ASP A 70 -6.80 9.96 -5.82
N LEU A 71 -6.57 9.31 -4.68
CA LEU A 71 -5.21 9.07 -4.17
C LEU A 71 -4.47 8.05 -5.04
N ASP A 72 -5.17 7.01 -5.49
CA ASP A 72 -4.60 5.99 -6.38
C ASP A 72 -4.20 6.61 -7.73
N SER A 73 -5.05 7.48 -8.29
CA SER A 73 -4.73 8.22 -9.53
C SER A 73 -3.51 9.12 -9.36
N TRP A 74 -3.42 9.85 -8.25
CA TRP A 74 -2.28 10.72 -7.98
C TRP A 74 -0.96 9.93 -7.87
N MET A 75 -0.99 8.78 -7.19
CA MET A 75 0.19 7.92 -7.02
C MET A 75 0.53 7.13 -8.31
N ALA A 76 -0.47 6.86 -9.15
CA ALA A 76 -0.28 6.21 -10.44
C ALA A 76 0.58 7.04 -11.41
N ASP A 77 0.59 8.37 -11.30
CA ASP A 77 1.53 9.24 -12.04
C ASP A 77 3.00 8.85 -11.81
N PHE A 78 3.29 8.25 -10.66
CA PHE A 78 4.61 7.75 -10.26
C PHE A 78 4.80 6.25 -10.52
N SER A 79 3.83 5.58 -11.16
CA SER A 79 3.78 4.11 -11.31
C SER A 79 3.86 3.37 -9.97
N PHE A 80 3.40 4.00 -8.88
CA PHE A 80 3.42 3.43 -7.55
C PHE A 80 2.01 2.97 -7.17
N PHE A 81 1.76 1.67 -7.19
CA PHE A 81 0.41 1.11 -6.99
C PHE A 81 0.18 0.62 -5.55
N ARG A 82 -1.08 0.72 -5.11
CA ARG A 82 -1.54 0.21 -3.82
C ARG A 82 -1.44 -1.31 -3.75
N LEU A 83 -1.06 -1.83 -2.59
CA LEU A 83 -1.11 -3.28 -2.36
C LEU A 83 -2.58 -3.73 -2.32
N GLN A 84 -2.92 -4.66 -3.21
CA GLN A 84 -4.27 -5.19 -3.33
C GLN A 84 -4.63 -6.09 -2.14
N ALA A 85 -5.93 -6.21 -1.88
CA ALA A 85 -6.42 -7.18 -0.91
C ALA A 85 -6.02 -8.61 -1.32
N VAL A 86 -5.70 -9.44 -0.33
CA VAL A 86 -5.32 -10.84 -0.52
C VAL A 86 -6.49 -11.73 -0.13
N GLN A 87 -6.86 -12.66 -1.00
CA GLN A 87 -7.85 -13.68 -0.70
C GLN A 87 -7.29 -14.69 0.31
N ALA A 88 -8.06 -15.00 1.34
CA ALA A 88 -7.71 -16.08 2.26
C ALA A 88 -7.72 -17.41 1.51
N SER A 89 -6.82 -18.31 1.90
CA SER A 89 -6.76 -19.66 1.34
C SER A 89 -6.37 -20.65 2.42
N GLY A 90 -6.84 -21.88 2.27
CA GLY A 90 -6.52 -22.94 3.19
C GLY A 90 -7.05 -24.27 2.69
N ILE A 91 -7.10 -25.25 3.59
CA ILE A 91 -7.48 -26.61 3.26
C ILE A 91 -8.80 -26.94 3.98
N VAL A 92 -9.75 -27.48 3.23
CA VAL A 92 -10.98 -28.08 3.77
C VAL A 92 -10.94 -29.58 3.55
N THR A 93 -11.48 -30.33 4.50
CA THR A 93 -11.63 -31.78 4.40
C THR A 93 -13.07 -32.07 4.02
N PHE A 94 -13.26 -32.64 2.83
CA PHE A 94 -14.54 -33.23 2.44
C PHE A 94 -14.60 -34.66 2.96
N SER A 95 -15.74 -35.06 3.50
CA SER A 95 -15.95 -36.37 4.11
C SER A 95 -17.30 -36.96 3.73
N ARG A 96 -17.38 -38.29 3.76
CA ARG A 96 -18.60 -39.06 3.52
C ARG A 96 -18.76 -40.15 4.57
N PHE A 97 -20.00 -40.40 4.97
CA PHE A 97 -20.35 -41.42 5.96
C PHE A 97 -20.30 -42.84 5.37
N THR A 98 -20.60 -42.97 4.07
CA THR A 98 -20.58 -44.26 3.36
C THR A 98 -19.68 -44.19 2.13
N PRO A 99 -18.44 -44.74 2.20
CA PRO A 99 -17.48 -44.72 1.08
C PRO A 99 -17.82 -45.68 -0.07
N GLY A 100 -18.91 -45.41 -0.80
CA GLY A 100 -19.39 -46.23 -1.90
C GLY A 100 -18.71 -45.93 -3.25
N SER A 101 -19.35 -45.08 -4.06
CA SER A 101 -18.88 -44.71 -5.40
C SER A 101 -17.78 -43.65 -5.37
N GLU A 102 -17.10 -43.42 -6.50
CA GLU A 102 -16.19 -42.29 -6.66
C GLU A 102 -16.92 -40.94 -6.41
N ALA A 103 -16.23 -39.98 -5.79
CA ALA A 103 -16.71 -38.61 -5.66
C ALA A 103 -15.77 -37.64 -6.40
N LEU A 104 -16.36 -36.66 -7.10
CA LEU A 104 -15.63 -35.66 -7.87
C LEU A 104 -15.91 -34.27 -7.31
N ILE A 105 -14.90 -33.65 -6.72
CA ILE A 105 -14.94 -32.26 -6.25
C ILE A 105 -14.34 -31.39 -7.34
N LYS A 106 -15.19 -30.78 -8.16
CA LYS A 106 -14.75 -29.92 -9.26
C LYS A 106 -14.08 -28.65 -8.76
N GLU A 107 -13.16 -28.12 -9.55
CA GLU A 107 -12.72 -26.72 -9.41
C GLU A 107 -13.92 -25.78 -9.43
N GLY A 108 -13.88 -24.75 -8.58
CA GLY A 108 -14.98 -23.81 -8.42
C GLY A 108 -16.17 -24.34 -7.62
N ALA A 109 -16.13 -25.60 -7.13
CA ALA A 109 -17.09 -26.06 -6.13
C ALA A 109 -17.02 -25.14 -4.90
N GLN A 110 -18.18 -24.72 -4.40
CA GLN A 110 -18.27 -23.69 -3.36
C GLN A 110 -18.58 -24.31 -2.00
N VAL A 111 -17.93 -23.78 -0.97
CA VAL A 111 -18.18 -24.08 0.44
C VAL A 111 -18.32 -22.78 1.21
N THR A 112 -19.19 -22.75 2.21
CA THR A 112 -19.45 -21.56 3.03
C THR A 112 -19.28 -21.85 4.50
N THR A 113 -19.11 -20.77 5.26
CA THR A 113 -19.30 -20.81 6.70
C THR A 113 -20.76 -21.09 7.06
N PHE A 114 -21.00 -21.63 8.25
CA PHE A 114 -22.35 -21.96 8.72
C PHE A 114 -23.29 -20.73 8.77
N ASP A 115 -22.76 -19.56 9.09
CA ASP A 115 -23.48 -18.28 9.09
C ASP A 115 -23.70 -17.69 7.69
N GLY A 116 -23.15 -18.31 6.64
CA GLY A 116 -23.24 -17.86 5.25
C GLY A 116 -22.45 -16.58 4.95
N SER A 117 -21.64 -16.08 5.88
CA SER A 117 -20.93 -14.81 5.71
C SER A 117 -19.74 -14.89 4.74
N GLN A 118 -19.14 -16.07 4.60
CA GLN A 118 -17.94 -16.28 3.82
C GLN A 118 -18.10 -17.46 2.88
N THR A 119 -17.75 -17.26 1.61
CA THR A 119 -17.79 -18.29 0.56
C THR A 119 -16.40 -18.51 -0.02
N TYR A 120 -16.05 -19.77 -0.19
CA TYR A 120 -14.78 -20.23 -0.71
C TYR A 120 -15.02 -21.13 -1.91
N SER A 121 -14.12 -21.06 -2.89
CA SER A 121 -14.10 -21.94 -4.05
C SER A 121 -12.90 -22.88 -4.01
N VAL A 122 -13.11 -24.12 -4.42
CA VAL A 122 -12.04 -25.10 -4.61
C VAL A 122 -11.08 -24.64 -5.70
N ILE A 123 -9.78 -24.67 -5.41
CA ILE A 123 -8.71 -24.26 -6.33
C ILE A 123 -7.90 -25.48 -6.83
N PRO A 124 -7.37 -25.43 -8.06
CA PRO A 124 -6.56 -26.50 -8.61
C PRO A 124 -5.19 -26.52 -7.92
N ASN A 125 -4.68 -27.71 -7.61
CA ASN A 125 -3.32 -27.92 -7.12
C ASN A 125 -2.74 -29.21 -7.70
N THR A 126 -1.89 -29.05 -8.70
CA THR A 126 -1.26 -30.17 -9.43
C THR A 126 -0.25 -30.96 -8.62
N LEU A 127 0.10 -30.50 -7.41
CA LEU A 127 0.99 -31.22 -6.50
C LEU A 127 0.26 -32.28 -5.66
N ILE A 128 -1.07 -32.21 -5.60
CA ILE A 128 -1.89 -33.19 -4.86
C ILE A 128 -2.21 -34.35 -5.81
N LYS A 129 -1.89 -35.59 -5.41
CA LYS A 129 -2.04 -36.78 -6.27
C LYS A 129 -3.50 -37.05 -6.67
N GLU A 130 -4.45 -36.63 -5.84
CA GLU A 130 -5.89 -36.77 -6.08
C GLU A 130 -6.46 -35.75 -7.06
N TRP A 131 -5.65 -34.78 -7.53
CA TRP A 131 -6.06 -33.83 -8.56
C TRP A 131 -6.00 -34.46 -9.96
N ASP A 132 -7.17 -34.60 -10.60
CA ASP A 132 -7.29 -35.04 -11.98
C ASP A 132 -7.36 -33.84 -12.93
N VAL A 133 -6.28 -33.64 -13.70
CA VAL A 133 -6.14 -32.54 -14.67
C VAL A 133 -7.16 -32.64 -15.81
N ALA A 134 -7.50 -33.86 -16.26
CA ALA A 134 -8.41 -34.05 -17.40
C ALA A 134 -9.86 -33.71 -17.03
N ARG A 135 -10.22 -33.91 -15.76
CA ARG A 135 -11.57 -33.65 -15.23
C ARG A 135 -11.71 -32.34 -14.45
N ALA A 136 -10.60 -31.64 -14.22
CA ALA A 136 -10.51 -30.43 -13.39
C ALA A 136 -11.19 -30.63 -12.02
N ALA A 137 -10.88 -31.74 -11.35
CA ALA A 137 -11.52 -32.14 -10.10
C ALA A 137 -10.59 -32.93 -9.19
N TYR A 138 -10.81 -32.84 -7.88
CA TYR A 138 -10.25 -33.76 -6.91
C TYR A 138 -11.10 -35.03 -6.84
N VAL A 139 -10.43 -36.18 -6.91
CA VAL A 139 -11.08 -37.49 -6.96
C VAL A 139 -10.96 -38.17 -5.60
N ILE A 140 -12.10 -38.40 -4.95
CA ILE A 140 -12.17 -39.30 -3.79
C ILE A 140 -12.46 -40.71 -4.31
N ALA A 141 -11.43 -41.55 -4.37
CA ALA A 141 -11.54 -42.93 -4.83
C ALA A 141 -12.56 -43.74 -4.00
N PRO A 142 -13.22 -44.77 -4.56
CA PRO A 142 -14.09 -45.69 -3.81
C PRO A 142 -13.39 -46.23 -2.55
N GLY A 143 -14.12 -46.35 -1.43
CA GLY A 143 -13.57 -46.81 -0.16
C GLY A 143 -12.83 -45.75 0.69
N VAL A 144 -12.45 -44.59 0.13
CA VAL A 144 -11.80 -43.51 0.90
C VAL A 144 -12.85 -42.63 1.59
N SER A 145 -12.75 -42.38 2.90
CA SER A 145 -13.79 -41.65 3.65
C SER A 145 -13.66 -40.12 3.64
N SER A 146 -12.47 -39.60 3.37
CA SER A 146 -12.22 -38.15 3.37
C SER A 146 -11.06 -37.73 2.48
N LEU A 147 -11.09 -36.49 1.98
CA LEU A 147 -10.01 -35.89 1.22
C LEU A 147 -9.82 -34.42 1.60
N ALA A 148 -8.56 -34.02 1.81
CA ALA A 148 -8.15 -32.65 2.03
C ALA A 148 -7.99 -31.92 0.69
N VAL A 149 -8.71 -30.82 0.52
CA VAL A 149 -8.81 -30.06 -0.73
C VAL A 149 -8.53 -28.58 -0.45
N PRO A 150 -7.66 -27.92 -1.23
CA PRO A 150 -7.38 -26.51 -1.07
C PRO A 150 -8.55 -25.67 -1.61
N VAL A 151 -8.86 -24.60 -0.87
CA VAL A 151 -9.88 -23.61 -1.22
C VAL A 151 -9.32 -22.19 -1.10
N ARG A 152 -9.98 -21.26 -1.78
CA ARG A 152 -9.71 -19.82 -1.70
C ARG A 152 -11.00 -19.05 -1.51
N ALA A 153 -10.98 -18.02 -0.66
CA ALA A 153 -12.11 -17.13 -0.46
C ALA A 153 -12.46 -16.41 -1.77
N ASN A 154 -13.75 -16.27 -2.06
CA ASN A 154 -14.22 -15.56 -3.26
C ASN A 154 -13.96 -14.06 -3.13
N ILE A 155 -14.09 -13.52 -1.91
CA ILE A 155 -13.84 -12.11 -1.60
C ILE A 155 -12.44 -11.97 -0.97
N ALA A 156 -11.65 -11.03 -1.48
CA ALA A 156 -10.35 -10.69 -0.92
C ALA A 156 -10.51 -9.82 0.33
N GLY A 157 -9.60 -9.96 1.30
CA GLY A 157 -9.66 -9.20 2.55
C GLY A 157 -9.58 -10.07 3.80
N THR A 158 -9.46 -9.41 4.95
CA THR A 158 -9.51 -10.06 6.26
C THR A 158 -10.88 -10.66 6.56
N ALA A 159 -11.94 -10.11 5.94
CA ALA A 159 -13.30 -10.65 6.02
C ALA A 159 -13.40 -12.08 5.46
N GLY A 160 -12.47 -12.49 4.58
CA GLY A 160 -12.38 -13.86 4.07
C GLY A 160 -11.69 -14.85 5.01
N ASN A 161 -11.29 -14.45 6.22
CA ASN A 161 -10.67 -15.33 7.20
C ASN A 161 -11.74 -16.10 8.00
N ALA A 162 -11.60 -17.43 8.08
CA ALA A 162 -12.46 -18.31 8.86
C ALA A 162 -11.72 -18.88 10.07
N GLN A 163 -12.45 -19.06 11.18
CA GLN A 163 -11.94 -19.83 12.33
C GLN A 163 -11.93 -21.32 12.00
N ALA A 164 -11.17 -22.11 12.75
CA ALA A 164 -11.21 -23.56 12.61
C ALA A 164 -12.65 -24.08 12.80
N LYS A 165 -13.04 -25.06 11.99
CA LYS A 165 -14.34 -25.76 12.03
C LYS A 165 -15.57 -24.90 11.73
N THR A 166 -15.42 -23.73 11.10
CA THR A 166 -16.57 -22.88 10.75
C THR A 166 -17.02 -23.01 9.30
N VAL A 167 -16.15 -23.47 8.40
CA VAL A 167 -16.48 -23.74 6.99
C VAL A 167 -17.09 -25.13 6.88
N THR A 168 -18.41 -25.24 7.02
CA THR A 168 -19.11 -26.52 7.18
C THR A 168 -20.21 -26.79 6.17
N VAL A 169 -20.53 -25.82 5.31
CA VAL A 169 -21.65 -25.91 4.37
C VAL A 169 -21.11 -26.07 2.96
N ILE A 170 -21.62 -27.05 2.22
CA ILE A 170 -21.35 -27.19 0.78
C ILE A 170 -22.44 -26.42 0.04
N THR A 171 -22.06 -25.46 -0.81
CA THR A 171 -23.03 -24.74 -1.64
C THR A 171 -23.44 -25.64 -2.81
N GLY A 172 -24.72 -26.02 -2.85
CA GLY A 172 -25.22 -27.00 -3.81
C GLY A 172 -25.00 -28.42 -3.32
N SER A 173 -24.63 -29.33 -4.23
CA SER A 173 -24.40 -30.74 -3.89
C SER A 173 -23.16 -31.27 -4.61
N VAL A 174 -22.24 -31.87 -3.86
CA VAL A 174 -21.18 -32.72 -4.41
C VAL A 174 -21.62 -34.16 -4.23
N MET A 175 -21.83 -34.88 -5.33
CA MET A 175 -22.29 -36.27 -5.28
C MET A 175 -21.29 -37.14 -4.51
N SER A 176 -21.81 -38.03 -3.66
CA SER A 176 -21.01 -38.94 -2.82
C SER A 176 -20.14 -38.25 -1.76
N VAL A 177 -20.49 -37.03 -1.34
CA VAL A 177 -19.88 -36.29 -0.23
C VAL A 177 -20.98 -35.77 0.70
N ASP A 178 -20.82 -35.97 2.01
CA ASP A 178 -21.86 -35.66 3.00
C ASP A 178 -21.56 -34.43 3.85
N ALA A 179 -20.27 -34.14 4.10
CA ALA A 179 -19.85 -33.03 4.95
C ALA A 179 -18.53 -32.42 4.50
N VAL A 180 -18.31 -31.17 4.90
CA VAL A 180 -17.05 -30.46 4.74
C VAL A 180 -16.66 -29.80 6.05
N THR A 181 -15.37 -29.69 6.35
CA THR A 181 -14.88 -28.91 7.49
C THR A 181 -13.47 -28.39 7.24
N ASN A 182 -13.15 -27.19 7.71
CA ASN A 182 -11.76 -26.73 7.81
C ASN A 182 -11.19 -27.13 9.18
N ASN A 183 -10.10 -27.90 9.20
CA ASN A 183 -9.48 -28.30 10.47
C ASN A 183 -8.71 -27.13 11.11
N ASP A 184 -8.07 -26.30 10.28
CA ASP A 184 -7.29 -25.14 10.70
C ASP A 184 -8.00 -23.84 10.32
N ALA A 185 -7.68 -22.76 11.04
CA ALA A 185 -8.16 -21.42 10.71
C ALA A 185 -7.48 -20.88 9.44
N PHE A 186 -8.20 -20.07 8.68
CA PHE A 186 -7.65 -19.31 7.57
C PHE A 186 -7.32 -17.91 8.07
N THR A 187 -6.05 -17.52 8.04
CA THR A 187 -5.56 -16.26 8.63
C THR A 187 -4.73 -15.41 7.66
N ASN A 188 -4.66 -15.81 6.39
CA ASN A 188 -3.82 -15.19 5.38
C ASN A 188 -4.56 -14.18 4.49
N GLY A 189 -5.88 -14.04 4.65
CA GLY A 189 -6.64 -12.96 4.05
C GLY A 189 -6.23 -11.62 4.65
N LYS A 190 -5.94 -10.65 3.79
CA LYS A 190 -5.49 -9.30 4.18
C LYS A 190 -6.25 -8.26 3.38
N ASP A 191 -6.67 -7.19 4.04
CA ASP A 191 -7.33 -6.08 3.36
C ASP A 191 -6.37 -5.35 2.42
N ALA A 192 -6.96 -4.61 1.49
CA ALA A 192 -6.18 -3.69 0.67
C ALA A 192 -5.50 -2.66 1.59
N GLU A 193 -4.35 -2.18 1.15
CA GLU A 193 -3.61 -1.17 1.89
C GLU A 193 -4.45 0.09 2.12
N SER A 194 -4.50 0.58 3.36
CA SER A 194 -5.24 1.80 3.69
C SER A 194 -4.57 3.04 3.11
N ASP A 195 -5.33 4.12 2.91
CA ASP A 195 -4.81 5.39 2.39
C ASP A 195 -3.62 5.91 3.21
N ASP A 196 -3.71 5.82 4.54
CA ASP A 196 -2.63 6.28 5.43
C ASP A 196 -1.36 5.43 5.28
N SER A 197 -1.51 4.11 5.19
CA SER A 197 -0.39 3.20 4.95
C SER A 197 0.22 3.42 3.57
N TYR A 198 -0.62 3.67 2.56
CA TYR A 198 -0.21 3.92 1.20
C TYR A 198 0.60 5.22 1.06
N ARG A 199 0.15 6.31 1.71
CA ARG A 199 0.91 7.57 1.80
C ARG A 199 2.24 7.37 2.53
N ALA A 200 2.24 6.67 3.65
CA ALA A 200 3.47 6.39 4.40
C ALA A 200 4.47 5.58 3.56
N ARG A 201 4.00 4.55 2.84
CA ARG A 201 4.83 3.74 1.94
C ARG A 201 5.34 4.56 0.75
N PHE A 202 4.55 5.49 0.22
CA PHE A 202 4.97 6.40 -0.84
C PHE A 202 6.11 7.32 -0.40
N VAL A 203 6.03 7.90 0.81
CA VAL A 203 7.14 8.73 1.36
C VAL A 203 8.41 7.91 1.50
N LEU A 204 8.31 6.68 2.01
CA LEU A 204 9.45 5.76 2.10
C LEU A 204 9.99 5.37 0.72
N TRP A 205 9.10 5.19 -0.27
CA TRP A 205 9.48 4.91 -1.65
C TRP A 205 10.23 6.08 -2.29
N ILE A 206 9.73 7.31 -2.18
CA ILE A 206 10.44 8.53 -2.64
C ILE A 206 11.80 8.65 -1.94
N ALA A 207 11.87 8.40 -0.63
CA ALA A 207 13.14 8.40 0.09
C ALA A 207 14.10 7.32 -0.44
N SER A 208 13.58 6.16 -0.85
CA SER A 208 14.36 5.08 -1.48
C SER A 208 14.81 5.39 -2.92
N LEU A 209 14.14 6.30 -3.63
CA LEU A 209 14.54 6.76 -4.96
C LEU A 209 15.78 7.66 -4.92
N SER A 210 16.17 8.17 -3.75
CA SER A 210 17.45 8.85 -3.58
C SER A 210 18.58 7.81 -3.62
N ARG A 211 18.86 7.29 -4.82
CA ARG A 211 20.12 6.64 -5.13
C ARG A 211 21.05 7.71 -5.71
N ALA A 212 22.28 7.72 -5.21
CA ALA A 212 23.41 8.51 -5.71
C ALA A 212 23.48 10.03 -5.47
N THR A 213 22.94 10.52 -4.35
CA THR A 213 23.33 11.85 -3.84
C THR A 213 24.32 11.71 -2.69
N LYS A 214 25.16 12.73 -2.43
CA LYS A 214 26.07 12.77 -1.27
C LYS A 214 25.35 12.47 0.06
N ALA A 215 24.10 12.92 0.18
CA ALA A 215 23.25 12.67 1.34
C ALA A 215 22.79 11.20 1.44
N ALA A 216 22.38 10.59 0.32
CA ALA A 216 21.97 9.18 0.29
C ALA A 216 23.13 8.21 0.57
N ILE A 217 24.32 8.50 0.01
CA ILE A 217 25.55 7.73 0.28
C ILE A 217 25.98 7.93 1.74
N GLY A 218 25.88 9.17 2.25
CA GLY A 218 26.15 9.45 3.66
C GLY A 218 25.22 8.70 4.62
N PHE A 219 23.93 8.67 4.30
CA PHE A 219 22.94 7.92 5.08
C PHE A 219 23.23 6.42 5.07
N ALA A 220 23.58 5.83 3.92
CA ALA A 220 23.95 4.41 3.81
C ALA A 220 25.18 4.04 4.68
N ILE A 221 26.19 4.92 4.76
CA ILE A 221 27.39 4.71 5.60
C ILE A 221 27.05 4.84 7.09
N SER A 222 26.24 5.85 7.45
CA SER A 222 25.82 6.07 8.84
C SER A 222 25.02 4.91 9.45
N ASN A 223 24.41 4.08 8.61
CA ASN A 223 23.57 2.96 9.03
C ASN A 223 24.33 1.62 9.17
N LEU A 224 25.66 1.60 8.99
CA LEU A 224 26.48 0.38 9.07
C LEU A 224 26.74 -0.10 10.50
N GLN A 225 26.98 0.83 11.43
CA GLN A 225 27.18 0.61 12.86
C GLN A 225 27.04 1.93 13.62
N SER A 226 26.55 1.87 14.87
CA SER A 226 26.49 3.06 15.74
C SER A 226 27.89 3.55 16.12
N GLY A 227 28.09 4.87 16.18
CA GLY A 227 29.37 5.49 16.54
C GLY A 227 30.32 5.79 15.37
N ILE A 228 29.88 5.54 14.12
CA ILE A 228 30.70 5.80 12.93
C ILE A 228 30.72 7.28 12.56
N SER A 229 31.90 7.82 12.25
CA SER A 229 32.07 9.12 11.60
C SER A 229 32.54 8.94 10.14
N TYR A 230 32.10 9.83 9.24
CA TYR A 230 32.43 9.71 7.81
C TYR A 230 32.53 11.05 7.09
N THR A 231 33.35 11.08 6.03
CA THR A 231 33.45 12.20 5.09
C THR A 231 33.47 11.71 3.65
N LEU A 232 32.81 12.47 2.76
CA LEU A 232 32.71 12.19 1.33
C LEU A 232 33.31 13.36 0.53
N THR A 233 34.30 13.07 -0.30
CA THR A 233 35.03 14.05 -1.13
C THR A 233 35.03 13.61 -2.59
N GLU A 234 34.79 14.55 -3.50
CA GLU A 234 34.56 14.30 -4.94
C GLU A 234 35.76 14.75 -5.80
N ASN A 235 35.97 14.06 -6.93
CA ASN A 235 36.92 14.40 -8.00
C ASN A 235 38.40 14.47 -7.59
N VAL A 236 38.73 13.98 -6.40
CA VAL A 236 40.11 13.92 -5.91
C VAL A 236 40.38 12.56 -5.26
N THR A 237 41.60 12.07 -5.40
CA THR A 237 42.06 10.87 -4.67
C THR A 237 42.29 11.19 -3.19
N PRO A 238 42.43 10.18 -2.31
CA PRO A 238 42.84 10.40 -0.91
C PRO A 238 44.21 11.10 -0.78
N GLU A 239 45.02 11.08 -1.83
CA GLU A 239 46.31 11.76 -1.95
C GLU A 239 46.21 13.20 -2.51
N GLY A 240 44.99 13.66 -2.84
CA GLY A 240 44.70 15.03 -3.29
C GLY A 240 44.86 15.29 -4.78
N GLU A 241 45.11 14.26 -5.59
CA GLU A 241 45.22 14.40 -7.05
C GLU A 241 43.83 14.48 -7.71
N TYR A 242 43.66 15.43 -8.63
CA TYR A 242 42.41 15.62 -9.35
C TYR A 242 42.17 14.46 -10.33
N LYS A 243 41.10 13.69 -10.11
CA LYS A 243 40.67 12.57 -10.96
C LYS A 243 39.16 12.70 -11.22
N PRO A 244 38.74 13.19 -12.39
CA PRO A 244 37.32 13.36 -12.70
C PRO A 244 36.64 11.99 -12.79
N GLY A 245 35.47 11.87 -12.16
CA GLY A 245 34.72 10.61 -12.13
C GLY A 245 35.08 9.64 -10.99
N TYR A 246 35.75 10.14 -9.95
CA TYR A 246 36.15 9.36 -8.77
C TYR A 246 35.67 10.02 -7.47
N PHE A 247 35.14 9.23 -6.53
CA PHE A 247 34.90 9.67 -5.15
C PHE A 247 35.40 8.62 -4.15
N TYR A 248 35.69 9.06 -2.92
CA TYR A 248 36.03 8.15 -1.84
C TYR A 248 35.24 8.41 -0.56
N ALA A 249 35.03 7.34 0.20
CA ALA A 249 34.44 7.38 1.53
C ALA A 249 35.48 7.00 2.59
N VAL A 250 35.62 7.84 3.61
CA VAL A 250 36.39 7.53 4.82
C VAL A 250 35.41 7.11 5.91
N VAL A 251 35.66 5.95 6.52
CA VAL A 251 34.81 5.37 7.58
C VAL A 251 35.66 5.13 8.81
N ASP A 252 35.22 5.63 9.96
CA ASP A 252 35.85 5.40 11.26
C ASP A 252 34.79 4.94 12.27
N ASP A 253 35.06 3.85 12.99
CA ASP A 253 34.21 3.30 14.05
C ASP A 253 34.59 3.79 15.46
N GLY A 254 35.43 4.83 15.53
CA GLY A 254 35.91 5.44 16.78
C GLY A 254 37.16 4.76 17.36
N THR A 255 37.65 3.70 16.71
CA THR A 255 38.87 2.98 17.11
C THR A 255 40.10 3.42 16.33
N GLY A 256 39.93 4.18 15.24
CA GLY A 256 41.00 4.56 14.32
C GLY A 256 41.51 3.42 13.43
N LEU A 257 41.04 2.18 13.64
CA LEU A 257 41.41 0.97 12.88
C LEU A 257 40.15 0.12 12.61
N PRO A 258 39.26 0.55 11.70
CA PRO A 258 38.01 -0.14 11.45
C PRO A 258 38.24 -1.57 10.96
N ALA A 259 37.47 -2.52 11.48
CA ALA A 259 37.60 -3.93 11.12
C ALA A 259 37.36 -4.17 9.61
N PRO A 260 38.12 -5.08 8.95
CA PRO A 260 37.96 -5.34 7.51
C PRO A 260 36.55 -5.74 7.06
N ALA A 261 35.79 -6.38 7.95
CA ALA A 261 34.39 -6.75 7.70
C ALA A 261 33.46 -5.54 7.57
N LEU A 262 33.73 -4.46 8.31
CA LEU A 262 32.96 -3.22 8.26
C LEU A 262 33.17 -2.50 6.92
N LEU A 263 34.41 -2.45 6.45
CA LEU A 263 34.76 -1.87 5.13
C LEU A 263 34.08 -2.61 3.97
N LYS A 264 33.99 -3.95 4.05
CA LYS A 264 33.30 -4.77 3.04
C LYS A 264 31.79 -4.52 3.01
N LYS A 265 31.16 -4.36 4.17
CA LYS A 265 29.73 -4.00 4.26
C LYS A 265 29.47 -2.60 3.72
N ALA A 266 30.35 -1.64 4.03
CA ALA A 266 30.28 -0.29 3.48
C ALA A 266 30.34 -0.30 1.96
N TYR A 267 31.26 -1.07 1.39
CA TYR A 267 31.39 -1.23 -0.05
C TYR A 267 30.09 -1.75 -0.71
N GLN A 268 29.50 -2.80 -0.16
CA GLN A 268 28.26 -3.39 -0.69
C GLN A 268 27.06 -2.44 -0.58
N ALA A 269 26.96 -1.67 0.51
CA ALA A 269 25.90 -0.67 0.69
C ALA A 269 26.00 0.47 -0.33
N ILE A 270 27.21 0.89 -0.68
CA ILE A 270 27.47 1.94 -1.67
C ILE A 270 27.18 1.43 -3.09
N GLU A 271 27.62 0.21 -3.44
CA GLU A 271 27.36 -0.40 -4.74
C GLU A 271 25.85 -0.53 -5.02
N ASN A 272 25.08 -0.91 -4.00
CA ASN A 272 23.63 -1.00 -4.07
C ASN A 272 22.92 0.37 -4.18
N THR A 273 23.63 1.49 -4.20
CA THR A 273 23.03 2.86 -4.15
C THR A 273 23.50 3.76 -5.31
N ARG A 274 24.27 3.24 -6.29
CA ARG A 274 24.86 4.00 -7.43
C ARG A 274 23.78 4.47 -8.46
N GLY A 275 23.93 5.56 -9.25
CA GLY A 275 25.16 6.16 -9.81
C GLY A 275 25.39 7.67 -9.64
N PHE A 276 26.58 7.96 -9.13
CA PHE A 276 27.25 9.25 -9.07
C PHE A 276 28.73 8.96 -9.32
N THR A 277 29.23 9.29 -10.51
CA THR A 277 30.58 9.01 -11.03
C THR A 277 30.96 7.52 -11.19
N VAL A 278 31.86 7.20 -12.13
CA VAL A 278 32.03 5.84 -12.71
C VAL A 278 33.05 4.98 -11.94
N SER A 279 33.70 5.51 -10.90
CA SER A 279 34.66 4.77 -10.06
C SER A 279 34.66 5.27 -8.61
N PHE A 280 34.75 4.39 -7.61
CA PHE A 280 34.83 4.77 -6.19
C PHE A 280 35.71 3.83 -5.35
N GLY A 281 36.15 4.32 -4.18
CA GLY A 281 36.89 3.52 -3.19
C GLY A 281 36.49 3.84 -1.75
N VAL A 282 36.61 2.87 -0.85
CA VAL A 282 36.37 3.03 0.59
C VAL A 282 37.67 2.79 1.33
N PHE A 283 38.04 3.69 2.24
CA PHE A 283 39.32 3.63 2.94
C PHE A 283 39.15 3.80 4.45
N PRO A 284 40.00 3.15 5.27
CA PRO A 284 40.09 3.44 6.68
C PRO A 284 40.67 4.84 6.90
N GLN A 285 40.36 5.45 8.04
CA GLN A 285 41.02 6.70 8.46
C GLN A 285 42.54 6.46 8.63
N LYS A 286 43.38 7.27 7.97
CA LYS A 286 44.83 7.24 8.22
C LYS A 286 45.07 7.82 9.63
N PRO A 287 45.81 7.15 10.52
CA PRO A 287 46.13 7.72 11.83
C PRO A 287 46.90 9.03 11.64
N SER A 288 46.53 10.07 12.38
CA SER A 288 47.31 11.31 12.39
C SER A 288 48.74 10.94 12.78
N LYS A 289 49.73 11.29 11.95
CA LYS A 289 51.14 11.22 12.37
C LYS A 289 51.24 11.96 13.70
N SER A 290 51.41 11.21 14.79
CA SER A 290 51.91 11.79 16.04
C SER A 290 53.27 12.38 15.68
N MET A 291 53.40 13.70 15.79
CA MET A 291 54.71 14.32 15.94
C MET A 291 55.37 13.65 17.15
N SER A 292 56.36 12.81 16.89
CA SER A 292 57.32 12.36 17.89
C SER A 292 58.67 12.94 17.51
N SER A 293 59.10 13.89 18.34
CA SER A 293 60.40 14.59 18.41
C SER A 293 60.84 15.39 17.19
#